data_AF-A0A822CR16-F1
#
_entry.id   AF-A0A822CR16-F1
#
_cell.length_a   1.000
_cell.length_b   1.000
_cell.length_c   1.000
_cell.angle_alpha   90.00
_cell.angle_beta   90.00
_cell.angle_gamma   90.00
#
_symmetry.space_group_name_H-M   'P 1'
#
loop_
_entity.id
_entity.type
_entity.pdbx_description
1 polymer ?
#
loop_
_entity_poly.entity_id
_entity_poly.type
_entity_poly.pdbx_seq_one_letter_code
_entity_poly.pdbx_strand_id
1 'polypeptide(L)'
;MERQMNVMKFPRLIALTHVEELQKLSRTHDTLCLGAGITFSRLKSQLIEWVNDKINDGGICEALLNQLRYFASTQIRNVASLGGNIITASP
;
A
#
# COMPACT_ATOMS: atom_id res chain seq x y z
N MET A 1 1.64 3.11 -18.97
CA MET A 1 1.53 3.98 -20.14
C MET A 1 0.44 5.01 -19.85
N GLU A 2 0.66 5.95 -18.91
CA GLU A 2 -0.32 7.00 -18.55
C GLU A 2 0.35 8.34 -18.22
N ARG A 3 1.61 8.53 -18.62
CA ARG A 3 2.34 9.82 -18.46
C ARG A 3 2.46 10.63 -19.76
N GLN A 4 1.72 10.25 -20.81
CA GLN A 4 1.84 10.91 -22.12
C GLN A 4 0.65 11.79 -22.52
N MET A 5 -0.44 11.87 -21.73
CA MET A 5 -1.64 12.61 -22.13
C MET A 5 -2.20 13.53 -21.03
N ASN A 6 -1.34 14.37 -20.45
CA ASN A 6 -1.65 15.72 -19.98
C ASN A 6 -0.45 16.23 -19.17
N VAL A 7 0.21 17.29 -19.65
CA VAL A 7 1.26 17.96 -18.87
C VAL A 7 0.57 18.83 -17.82
N MET A 8 0.01 18.19 -16.78
CA MET A 8 -0.42 18.90 -15.59
C MET A 8 0.82 19.45 -14.89
N LYS A 9 0.95 20.79 -14.86
CA LYS A 9 2.01 21.46 -14.12
C LYS A 9 1.61 21.52 -12.65
N PHE A 10 2.38 20.84 -11.81
CA PHE A 10 2.26 20.95 -10.35
C PHE A 10 3.28 21.98 -9.87
N PRO A 11 2.87 23.24 -9.59
CA PRO A 11 3.81 24.28 -9.16
C PRO A 11 4.40 24.03 -7.76
N ARG A 12 3.83 23.07 -7.01
CA ARG A 12 4.31 22.63 -5.70
C ARG A 12 4.18 21.12 -5.60
N LEU A 13 5.23 20.48 -5.12
CA LEU A 13 5.27 19.04 -4.85
C LEU A 13 5.56 18.85 -3.35
N ILE A 14 4.79 17.96 -2.70
CA ILE A 14 4.95 17.62 -1.29
C ILE A 14 5.23 16.12 -1.22
N ALA A 15 6.36 15.75 -0.61
CA ALA A 15 6.73 14.36 -0.40
C ALA A 15 6.31 13.91 1.01
N LEU A 16 5.42 12.90 1.07
CA LEU A 16 4.92 12.33 2.32
C LEU A 16 5.72 11.11 2.78
N THR A 17 6.81 10.78 2.09
CA THR A 17 7.58 9.54 2.28
C THR A 17 8.21 9.41 3.67
N HIS A 18 8.54 10.53 4.32
CA HIS A 18 9.22 10.56 5.62
C HIS A 18 8.31 10.97 6.78
N VAL A 19 7.00 11.04 6.57
CA VAL A 19 6.04 11.31 7.66
C VAL A 19 5.77 10.00 8.39
N GLU A 20 6.30 9.87 9.60
CA GLU A 20 6.26 8.61 10.36
C GLU A 20 4.84 8.08 10.55
N GLU A 21 3.86 8.94 10.81
CA GLU A 21 2.47 8.58 11.00
C GLU A 21 1.88 7.90 9.76
N LEU A 22 2.30 8.30 8.56
CA LEU A 22 1.86 7.71 7.30
C LEU A 22 2.61 6.41 6.95
N GLN A 23 3.63 6.07 7.72
CA GLN A 23 4.45 4.87 7.56
C GLN A 23 4.10 3.76 8.57
N LYS A 24 3.10 3.97 9.44
CA LYS A 24 2.70 3.01 10.48
C LYS A 24 1.84 1.88 9.91
N LEU A 25 2.04 0.69 10.46
CA LEU A 25 1.26 -0.52 10.19
C LEU A 25 0.87 -1.13 11.53
N SER A 26 -0.42 -1.40 11.73
CA SER A 26 -0.87 -2.13 12.91
C SER A 26 -2.07 -3.02 12.59
N ARG A 27 -2.19 -4.11 13.35
CA ARG A 27 -3.29 -5.07 13.24
C ARG A 27 -3.85 -5.34 14.64
N THR A 28 -5.16 -5.47 14.70
CA THR A 28 -5.93 -5.96 15.86
C THR A 28 -6.69 -7.22 15.43
N HIS A 29 -7.43 -7.85 16.34
CA HIS A 29 -8.21 -9.06 16.03
C HIS A 29 -9.23 -8.85 14.89
N ASP A 30 -9.81 -7.66 14.76
CA ASP A 30 -10.88 -7.40 13.77
C ASP A 30 -10.55 -6.26 12.81
N THR A 31 -9.40 -5.59 12.95
CA THR A 31 -9.11 -4.37 12.19
C THR A 31 -7.66 -4.26 11.79
N LEU A 32 -7.45 -3.75 10.57
CA LEU A 32 -6.15 -3.47 9.98
C LEU A 32 -5.98 -1.97 9.74
N CYS A 33 -4.94 -1.38 10.31
CA CYS A 33 -4.59 0.03 10.14
C CYS A 33 -3.35 0.16 9.26
N LEU A 34 -3.51 0.77 8.09
CA LEU A 34 -2.46 0.92 7.09
C LEU A 34 -2.17 2.40 6.86
N GLY A 35 -0.93 2.83 7.11
CA GLY A 35 -0.49 4.18 6.80
C GLY A 35 -0.52 4.45 5.30
N ALA A 36 -1.01 5.62 4.89
CA ALA A 36 -1.18 5.94 3.47
C ALA A 36 0.14 6.06 2.69
N GLY A 37 1.26 6.27 3.38
CA GLY A 37 2.59 6.43 2.80
C GLY A 37 3.34 5.11 2.58
N ILE A 38 2.82 3.98 3.06
CA ILE A 38 3.50 2.68 2.92
C ILE A 38 3.56 2.25 1.46
N THR A 39 4.63 1.60 1.07
CA THR A 39 4.74 0.96 -0.25
C THR A 39 4.07 -0.40 -0.25
N PHE A 40 3.62 -0.86 -1.42
CA PHE A 40 3.03 -2.19 -1.57
C PHE A 40 4.01 -3.32 -1.22
N SER A 41 5.30 -3.11 -1.45
CA SER A 41 6.32 -4.09 -1.06
C SER A 41 6.44 -4.22 0.46
N ARG A 42 6.42 -3.10 1.19
CA ARG A 42 6.42 -3.13 2.66
C ARG A 42 5.15 -3.74 3.21
N LEU A 43 3.99 -3.40 2.63
CA LEU A 43 2.71 -3.99 2.97
C LEU A 43 2.73 -5.52 2.76
N LYS A 44 3.23 -5.98 1.61
CA LYS A 44 3.33 -7.42 1.30
C LYS A 44 4.19 -8.17 2.33
N SER A 45 5.36 -7.63 2.69
CA SER A 45 6.22 -8.27 3.70
C SER A 45 5.50 -8.38 5.05
N GLN A 46 4.84 -7.30 5.49
CA GLN A 46 4.12 -7.31 6.76
C GLN A 46 2.94 -8.29 6.76
N LEU A 47 2.20 -8.38 5.65
CA LEU A 47 1.09 -9.33 5.51
C LEU A 47 1.56 -10.78 5.58
N ILE A 48 2.72 -11.11 4.99
CA ILE A 48 3.30 -12.46 5.08
C ILE A 48 3.63 -12.80 6.54
N GLU A 49 4.24 -11.87 7.27
CA GLU A 49 4.51 -12.06 8.72
C GLU A 49 3.21 -12.29 9.49
N TRP A 50 2.19 -11.45 9.24
CA TRP A 50 0.90 -11.51 9.92
C TRP A 50 0.07 -12.76 9.62
N VAL A 51 0.16 -13.31 8.41
CA VAL A 51 -0.49 -14.58 8.05
C VAL A 51 0.16 -15.77 8.76
N ASN A 52 1.48 -15.71 8.99
CA ASN A 52 2.19 -16.76 9.71
C ASN A 52 1.99 -16.69 11.24
N ASP A 53 1.57 -15.53 11.75
CA ASP A 53 1.15 -15.37 13.14
C ASP A 53 -0.15 -16.11 13.42
N LYS A 54 -0.27 -16.77 14.59
CA LYS A 54 -1.49 -17.48 15.03
C LYS A 54 -2.65 -16.56 15.44
N ILE A 55 -2.62 -15.28 15.05
CA ILE A 55 -3.66 -14.31 15.36
C ILE A 55 -4.74 -14.41 14.30
N ASN A 56 -5.97 -14.72 14.72
CA ASN A 56 -7.11 -14.71 13.83
C ASN A 56 -7.51 -13.26 13.52
N ASP A 57 -7.41 -12.87 12.25
CA ASP A 57 -7.84 -11.58 11.72
C ASP A 57 -9.04 -11.70 10.76
N GLY A 58 -9.76 -12.82 10.85
CA GLY A 58 -10.89 -13.12 9.96
C GLY A 58 -10.49 -13.41 8.51
N GLY A 59 -9.19 -13.61 8.22
CA GLY A 59 -8.70 -13.88 6.87
C GLY A 59 -8.40 -12.62 6.05
N ILE A 60 -8.44 -11.44 6.67
CA ILE A 60 -8.19 -10.14 5.99
C ILE A 60 -6.78 -10.11 5.40
N CYS A 61 -5.75 -10.54 6.15
CA CYS A 61 -4.38 -10.48 5.65
C CYS A 61 -4.13 -11.44 4.48
N GLU A 62 -4.74 -12.62 4.50
CA GLU A 62 -4.65 -13.58 3.39
C GLU A 62 -5.34 -13.04 2.13
N ALA A 63 -6.53 -12.47 2.27
CA ALA A 63 -7.26 -11.84 1.16
C ALA A 63 -6.47 -10.68 0.54
N LEU A 64 -5.88 -9.81 1.35
CA LEU A 64 -5.03 -8.71 0.86
C LEU A 64 -3.76 -9.22 0.17
N LEU A 65 -3.11 -10.23 0.74
CA LEU A 65 -1.91 -10.83 0.13
C LEU A 65 -2.25 -11.44 -1.24
N ASN A 66 -3.42 -12.06 -1.38
CA ASN A 66 -3.91 -12.60 -2.65
C ASN A 66 -4.08 -11.51 -3.70
N GLN A 67 -4.70 -10.38 -3.35
CA GLN A 67 -4.85 -9.24 -4.27
C GLN A 67 -3.49 -8.68 -4.72
N LEU A 68 -2.53 -8.56 -3.80
CA LEU A 68 -1.19 -8.06 -4.11
C LEU A 68 -0.37 -8.97 -5.03
N ARG A 69 -0.72 -10.26 -5.16
CA ARG A 69 -0.06 -11.17 -6.12
C ARG A 69 -0.33 -10.76 -7.57
N TYR A 70 -1.54 -10.27 -7.85
CA TYR A 70 -1.95 -9.83 -9.19
C TYR A 70 -1.68 -8.33 -9.43
N PHE A 71 -1.31 -7.59 -8.40
CA PHE A 71 -1.12 -6.14 -8.48
C PHE A 71 0.29 -5.74 -8.92
N ALA A 72 0.41 -5.36 -10.21
CA ALA A 72 1.56 -4.71 -10.84
C ALA A 72 2.93 -5.43 -10.71
N SER A 73 3.93 -4.97 -11.48
CA SER A 73 5.29 -5.49 -11.36
C SER A 73 5.95 -5.01 -10.06
N THR A 74 6.97 -5.75 -9.59
CA THR A 74 7.71 -5.42 -8.36
C THR A 74 8.29 -4.00 -8.35
N GLN A 75 8.70 -3.49 -9.52
CA GLN A 75 9.24 -2.14 -9.65
C GLN A 75 8.20 -1.05 -9.34
N ILE A 76 6.94 -1.25 -9.75
CA ILE A 76 5.84 -0.34 -9.45
C ILE A 76 5.49 -0.42 -7.96
N ARG A 77 5.41 -1.63 -7.40
CA ARG A 77 5.09 -1.84 -5.97
C ARG A 77 6.10 -1.24 -5.00
N ASN A 78 7.36 -1.12 -5.39
CA ASN A 78 8.41 -0.55 -4.56
C ASN A 78 8.28 0.97 -4.36
N VAL A 79 7.60 1.67 -5.26
CA VAL A 79 7.52 3.14 -5.25
C VAL A 79 6.08 3.62 -5.06
N ALA A 80 5.09 2.86 -5.52
CA ALA A 80 3.69 3.20 -5.33
C ALA A 80 3.30 3.10 -3.85
N SER A 81 2.80 4.21 -3.31
CA SER A 81 2.22 4.23 -1.98
C SER A 81 0.79 3.72 -2.00
N LEU A 82 0.35 3.12 -0.89
CA LEU A 82 -1.02 2.64 -0.73
C LEU A 82 -2.02 3.79 -0.92
N GLY A 83 -1.76 4.95 -0.30
CA GLY A 83 -2.59 6.14 -0.43
C GLY A 83 -2.60 6.69 -1.86
N GLY A 84 -1.45 6.66 -2.55
CA GLY A 84 -1.39 7.05 -3.96
C GLY A 84 -2.29 6.18 -4.84
N ASN A 85 -2.33 4.87 -4.60
CA ASN A 85 -3.21 3.95 -5.32
C ASN A 85 -4.69 4.17 -4.99
N ILE A 86 -5.04 4.32 -3.71
CA ILE A 86 -6.43 4.56 -3.26
C ILE A 86 -6.97 5.89 -3.82
N ILE A 87 -6.16 6.95 -3.78
CA ILE A 87 -6.55 8.29 -4.28
C ILE A 87 -6.65 8.31 -5.80
N THR A 88 -5.83 7.53 -6.50
CA THR A 88 -5.89 7.43 -7.97
C THR A 88 -7.12 6.65 -8.44
N ALA A 89 -7.64 5.73 -7.61
CA ALA A 89 -8.86 4.93 -7.87
C ALA A 89 -8.90 4.38 -9.31
N SER A 90 -7.76 3.94 -9.81
CA SER A 90 -7.64 3.36 -11.15
C SER A 90 -8.49 2.09 -11.22
N PRO A 91 -9.33 1.92 -12.26
CA PRO A 91 -10.28 0.81 -12.39
C PRO A 91 -9.61 -0.56 -12.52
#